data_AF-A0A2G6DRA9-F1
#
_entry.id   AF-A0A2G6DRA9-F1
#
_cell.length_a   1.000
_cell.length_b   1.000
_cell.length_c   1.000
_cell.angle_alpha   90.00
_cell.angle_beta   90.00
_cell.angle_gamma   90.00
#
_symmetry.space_group_name_H-M   'P 1'
#
loop_
_entity.id
_entity.type
_entity.pdbx_description
1 polymer ?
#
loop_
_entity_poly.entity_id
_entity_poly.type
_entity_poly.pdbx_seq_one_letter_code
_entity_poly.pdbx_strand_id
1 'polypeptide(L)'
;MEKHVQENRDFFDNFPFAVNVLQNPREHGIYLMDENGLKDNDELAIEFKVADGRLLFRQNLNGGLAGSFSCYRSMEKNRENQVGASQNVLFATDANGQVLRVLHWPNSDEDEKYGESEPVFARNIFFKHDSRSNLFDKIAFLVLLESDEWCLDTKNNDVPRGRFGELQSREVKITVYHEPSCGFGKLLRQSNIYEHLHLNNTILSGGTIRKNIDILCINGHLAEMCIQFQMQVYDNGMRSLYENDFTRGFSLSFSEDEKILVYEIAGIRKVQLENKDALISFHAKNDYKNLYFYSCQGTLPDIRKLVLDVIRKWHNPEVRKRFQPDNSVGLSI
;
A
#
# COMPACT_ATOMS: atom_id res chain seq x y z
N MET A 1 20.97 14.44 16.70
CA MET A 1 20.94 13.20 17.50
C MET A 1 20.23 13.43 18.84
N GLU A 2 20.66 14.38 19.68
CA GLU A 2 20.03 14.65 21.01
C GLU A 2 18.57 15.14 20.97
N LYS A 3 18.15 15.85 19.92
CA LYS A 3 16.79 16.41 19.82
C LYS A 3 15.69 15.34 19.72
N HIS A 4 15.93 14.28 18.94
CA HIS A 4 14.98 13.16 18.80
C HIS A 4 14.89 12.32 20.09
N VAL A 5 15.96 12.26 20.88
CA VAL A 5 15.99 11.50 22.13
C VAL A 5 15.10 12.14 23.20
N GLN A 6 15.10 13.47 23.32
CA GLN A 6 14.24 14.16 24.29
C GLN A 6 12.76 14.15 23.86
N GLU A 7 12.46 14.40 22.59
CA GLU A 7 11.09 14.33 22.05
C GLU A 7 10.49 12.92 22.20
N ASN A 8 11.31 11.86 22.03
CA ASN A 8 10.89 10.49 22.27
C ASN A 8 10.70 10.16 23.77
N ARG A 9 11.51 10.74 24.67
CA ARG A 9 11.35 10.57 26.13
C ARG A 9 10.08 11.25 26.65
N ASP A 10 9.85 12.51 26.26
CA ASP A 10 8.64 13.25 26.62
C ASP A 10 7.38 12.54 26.05
N PHE A 11 7.50 11.86 24.89
CA PHE A 11 6.45 11.00 24.36
C PHE A 11 6.15 9.80 25.26
N PHE A 12 7.16 9.07 25.71
CA PHE A 12 6.97 7.87 26.54
C PHE A 12 6.36 8.19 27.91
N ASP A 13 6.63 9.38 28.45
CA ASP A 13 6.01 9.87 29.66
C ASP A 13 4.50 10.15 29.49
N ASN A 14 4.08 10.59 28.29
CA ASN A 14 2.67 10.86 27.95
C ASN A 14 1.92 9.63 27.43
N PHE A 15 2.63 8.63 26.91
CA PHE A 15 2.06 7.43 26.29
C PHE A 15 2.72 6.14 26.80
N PRO A 16 2.56 5.81 28.09
CA PRO A 16 3.22 4.67 28.73
C PRO A 16 2.83 3.30 28.12
N PHE A 17 1.73 3.23 27.36
CA PHE A 17 1.37 2.02 26.64
C PHE A 17 2.34 1.70 25.49
N ALA A 18 2.85 2.71 24.81
CA ALA A 18 3.78 2.53 23.69
C ALA A 18 5.11 1.97 24.22
N VAL A 19 5.53 2.43 25.42
CA VAL A 19 6.63 1.83 26.17
C VAL A 19 6.37 0.35 26.43
N ASN A 20 5.19 0.00 26.95
CA ASN A 20 4.86 -1.38 27.28
C ASN A 20 4.92 -2.32 26.06
N VAL A 21 4.34 -1.90 24.93
CA VAL A 21 4.35 -2.68 23.68
C VAL A 21 5.78 -2.92 23.18
N LEU A 22 6.65 -1.91 23.26
CA LEU A 22 8.03 -1.98 22.79
C LEU A 22 8.98 -2.70 23.77
N GLN A 23 8.68 -2.66 25.07
CA GLN A 23 9.46 -3.36 26.09
C GLN A 23 9.15 -4.86 26.14
N ASN A 24 7.91 -5.25 25.80
CA ASN A 24 7.46 -6.65 25.82
C ASN A 24 6.96 -7.13 24.45
N PRO A 25 7.76 -7.01 23.37
CA PRO A 25 7.28 -7.23 22.01
C PRO A 25 6.72 -8.64 21.81
N ARG A 26 7.37 -9.66 22.40
CA ARG A 26 6.94 -11.07 22.30
C ARG A 26 5.60 -11.35 22.97
N GLU A 27 5.31 -10.73 24.12
CA GLU A 27 4.02 -10.87 24.81
C GLU A 27 2.87 -10.31 23.97
N HIS A 28 3.20 -9.42 23.04
CA HIS A 28 2.29 -8.73 22.14
C HIS A 28 2.34 -9.28 20.71
N GLY A 29 2.98 -10.43 20.48
CA GLY A 29 3.07 -11.09 19.17
C GLY A 29 3.92 -10.33 18.15
N ILE A 30 4.81 -9.45 18.61
CA ILE A 30 5.84 -8.78 17.81
C ILE A 30 7.07 -9.68 17.83
N TYR A 31 7.52 -10.06 16.64
CA TYR A 31 8.67 -10.92 16.41
C TYR A 31 9.83 -10.06 15.91
N LEU A 32 10.49 -9.39 16.84
CA LEU A 32 11.78 -8.75 16.57
C LEU A 32 12.87 -9.83 16.51
N MET A 33 13.81 -9.71 15.56
CA MET A 33 14.93 -10.66 15.43
C MET A 33 15.93 -10.56 16.59
N ASP A 34 15.96 -9.44 17.31
CA ASP A 34 16.73 -9.29 18.56
C ASP A 34 15.82 -9.42 19.78
N GLU A 35 16.20 -10.28 20.73
CA GLU A 35 15.45 -10.51 21.97
C GLU A 35 15.52 -9.33 22.95
N ASN A 36 16.49 -8.41 22.77
CA ASN A 36 16.76 -7.32 23.70
C ASN A 36 15.92 -6.05 23.45
N GLY A 37 14.84 -6.13 22.67
CA GLY A 37 13.98 -4.97 22.35
C GLY A 37 14.67 -3.96 21.43
N LEU A 38 14.25 -2.70 21.49
CA LEU A 38 14.85 -1.59 20.73
C LEU A 38 16.25 -1.25 21.23
N LYS A 39 17.21 -1.08 20.32
CA LYS A 39 18.57 -0.63 20.60
C LYS A 39 18.73 0.88 20.39
N ASP A 40 19.78 1.46 20.96
CA ASP A 40 20.13 2.88 20.79
C ASP A 40 20.38 3.30 19.32
N ASN A 41 20.69 2.34 18.45
CA ASN A 41 20.94 2.58 17.01
C ASN A 41 19.71 2.29 16.13
N ASP A 42 18.57 1.89 16.71
CA ASP A 42 17.35 1.64 15.94
C ASP A 42 16.68 2.97 15.59
N GLU A 43 16.19 3.09 14.35
CA GLU A 43 15.44 4.27 13.93
C GLU A 43 13.99 4.14 14.38
N LEU A 44 13.57 5.00 15.31
CA LEU A 44 12.20 5.03 15.82
C LEU A 44 11.48 6.30 15.34
N ALA A 45 10.39 6.12 14.61
CA ALA A 45 9.49 7.18 14.18
C ALA A 45 8.10 7.01 14.80
N ILE A 46 7.55 8.09 15.36
CA ILE A 46 6.23 8.07 16.00
C ILE A 46 5.34 9.14 15.37
N GLU A 47 4.16 8.73 14.91
CA GLU A 47 3.18 9.59 14.26
C GLU A 47 1.82 9.50 14.97
N PHE A 48 1.11 10.63 15.00
CA PHE A 48 -0.26 10.70 15.50
C PHE A 48 -1.20 11.07 14.37
N LYS A 49 -2.30 10.32 14.26
CA LYS A 49 -3.32 10.53 13.23
C LYS A 49 -4.71 10.39 13.84
N VAL A 50 -5.70 10.91 13.14
CA VAL A 50 -7.10 10.59 13.40
C VAL A 50 -7.44 9.36 12.57
N ALA A 51 -8.09 8.35 13.18
CA ALA A 51 -8.52 7.18 12.43
C ALA A 51 -9.55 7.55 11.35
N ASP A 52 -9.38 6.98 10.16
CA ASP A 52 -10.24 7.22 9.01
C ASP A 52 -10.65 5.89 8.33
N GLY A 53 -11.44 5.99 7.26
CA GLY A 53 -11.85 4.81 6.52
C GLY A 53 -10.68 4.09 5.85
N ARG A 54 -9.61 4.80 5.48
CA ARG A 54 -8.42 4.20 4.85
C ARG A 54 -7.72 3.25 5.83
N LEU A 55 -7.63 3.61 7.10
CA LEU A 55 -7.16 2.69 8.14
C LEU A 55 -7.99 1.41 8.13
N LEU A 56 -9.32 1.51 8.15
CA LEU A 56 -10.20 0.34 8.24
C LEU A 56 -10.04 -0.68 7.11
N PHE A 57 -9.77 -0.19 5.90
CA PHE A 57 -9.54 -1.03 4.72
C PHE A 57 -8.05 -1.22 4.40
N ARG A 58 -7.16 -0.85 5.34
CA ARG A 58 -5.75 -1.15 5.21
C ARG A 58 -5.54 -2.66 5.21
N GLN A 59 -4.80 -3.11 4.21
CA GLN A 59 -4.21 -4.44 4.15
C GLN A 59 -2.70 -4.28 4.28
N ASN A 60 -2.08 -5.29 4.86
CA ASN A 60 -0.64 -5.45 4.88
C ASN A 60 -0.33 -6.94 4.70
N LEU A 61 0.92 -7.23 4.39
CA LEU A 61 1.50 -8.56 4.49
C LEU A 61 2.78 -8.42 5.30
N ASN A 62 3.01 -9.36 6.21
CA ASN A 62 4.29 -9.47 6.87
C ASN A 62 5.23 -10.26 5.95
N GLY A 63 6.45 -9.76 5.76
CA GLY A 63 7.45 -10.36 4.87
C GLY A 63 8.60 -10.95 5.69
N GLY A 64 9.22 -12.03 5.22
CA GLY A 64 10.41 -12.61 5.86
C GLY A 64 10.19 -13.27 7.22
N LEU A 65 8.94 -13.35 7.72
CA LEU A 65 8.62 -13.95 9.03
C LEU A 65 8.19 -15.43 8.96
N ALA A 66 7.67 -15.86 7.81
CA ALA A 66 7.29 -17.24 7.55
C ALA A 66 8.52 -18.13 7.35
N GLY A 67 8.43 -19.42 7.74
CA GLY A 67 9.52 -20.38 7.56
C GLY A 67 9.75 -20.85 6.12
N SER A 68 9.11 -20.21 5.12
CA SER A 68 9.16 -20.62 3.72
C SER A 68 10.17 -19.80 2.92
N PHE A 69 10.88 -20.44 2.00
CA PHE A 69 11.99 -19.88 1.24
C PHE A 69 11.61 -18.78 0.25
N SER A 70 10.32 -18.59 -0.02
CA SER A 70 9.78 -17.63 -1.00
C SER A 70 9.57 -16.23 -0.44
N CYS A 71 9.70 -16.01 0.88
CA CYS A 71 9.33 -14.74 1.53
C CYS A 71 10.50 -13.79 1.79
N TYR A 72 11.70 -14.05 1.27
CA TYR A 72 12.86 -13.18 1.47
C TYR A 72 12.77 -11.94 0.59
N ARG A 73 12.72 -10.77 1.21
CA ARG A 73 12.80 -9.47 0.52
C ARG A 73 14.24 -9.23 0.11
N SER A 74 14.59 -9.64 -1.12
CA SER A 74 15.82 -9.24 -1.78
C SER A 74 15.47 -8.20 -2.83
N MET A 75 16.13 -7.04 -2.73
CA MET A 75 16.46 -6.07 -3.80
C MET A 75 16.06 -4.62 -3.49
N GLU A 76 17.04 -3.89 -2.94
CA GLU A 76 17.35 -2.51 -3.30
C GLU A 76 18.86 -2.44 -3.61
N LYS A 77 19.28 -1.63 -4.59
CA LYS A 77 20.72 -1.47 -4.93
C LYS A 77 21.60 -1.06 -3.74
N ASN A 78 21.01 -0.49 -2.69
CA ASN A 78 21.69 0.01 -1.50
C ASN A 78 21.78 -1.00 -0.35
N ARG A 79 21.22 -2.21 -0.49
CA ARG A 79 21.18 -3.23 0.58
C ARG A 79 21.75 -4.58 0.09
N GLU A 80 22.87 -4.54 -0.62
CA GLU A 80 23.56 -5.72 -1.14
C GLU A 80 24.02 -6.65 0.02
N ASN A 81 23.86 -7.97 -0.15
CA ASN A 81 24.12 -9.00 0.87
C ASN A 81 23.29 -8.88 2.16
N GLN A 82 22.13 -8.23 2.10
CA GLN A 82 21.19 -8.17 3.22
C GLN A 82 19.89 -8.87 2.88
N VAL A 83 19.22 -9.38 3.91
CA VAL A 83 17.88 -9.96 3.84
C VAL A 83 16.96 -9.24 4.83
N GLY A 84 15.79 -8.83 4.35
CA GLY A 84 14.83 -8.06 5.12
C GLY A 84 13.66 -8.90 5.67
N ALA A 85 13.18 -8.54 6.84
CA ALA A 85 11.90 -8.95 7.42
C ALA A 85 11.06 -7.72 7.75
N SER A 86 9.74 -7.81 7.50
CA SER A 86 8.80 -6.72 7.74
C SER A 86 7.63 -7.25 8.56
N GLN A 87 7.29 -6.57 9.65
CA GLN A 87 6.16 -6.91 10.50
C GLN A 87 5.23 -5.72 10.67
N ASN A 88 3.94 -5.98 10.54
CA ASN A 88 2.85 -5.05 10.83
C ASN A 88 1.94 -5.68 11.88
N VAL A 89 1.69 -4.94 12.95
CA VAL A 89 0.77 -5.36 14.02
C VAL A 89 -0.10 -4.18 14.41
N LEU A 90 -1.41 -4.40 14.50
CA LEU A 90 -2.36 -3.38 14.93
C LEU A 90 -2.91 -3.73 16.32
N PHE A 91 -2.75 -2.82 17.26
CA PHE A 91 -3.28 -2.95 18.61
C PHE A 91 -4.53 -2.08 18.76
N ALA A 92 -5.51 -2.58 19.51
CA ALA A 92 -6.57 -1.75 20.05
C ALA A 92 -6.36 -1.62 21.56
N THR A 93 -6.27 -0.39 22.06
CA THR A 93 -5.97 -0.10 23.46
C THR A 93 -7.06 0.75 24.09
N ASP A 94 -7.23 0.61 25.40
CA ASP A 94 -8.06 1.53 26.18
C ASP A 94 -7.31 2.82 26.58
N ALA A 95 -7.98 3.72 27.28
CA ALA A 95 -7.41 5.00 27.71
C ALA A 95 -6.27 4.85 28.73
N ASN A 96 -6.18 3.70 29.42
CA ASN A 96 -5.12 3.39 30.37
C ASN A 96 -3.93 2.71 29.72
N GLY A 97 -4.00 2.41 28.41
CA GLY A 97 -2.95 1.72 27.70
C GLY A 97 -3.04 0.20 27.74
N GLN A 98 -4.12 -0.37 28.28
CA GLN A 98 -4.31 -1.82 28.28
C GLN A 98 -4.60 -2.27 26.84
N VAL A 99 -3.82 -3.23 26.35
CA VAL A 99 -4.10 -3.89 25.06
C VAL A 99 -5.38 -4.70 25.20
N LEU A 100 -6.43 -4.25 24.51
CA LEU A 100 -7.71 -4.94 24.44
C LEU A 100 -7.67 -6.05 23.38
N ARG A 101 -6.98 -5.79 22.26
CA ARG A 101 -6.84 -6.71 21.12
C ARG A 101 -5.58 -6.45 20.30
N VAL A 102 -5.20 -7.49 19.56
CA VAL A 102 -4.13 -7.48 18.57
C VAL A 102 -4.64 -8.07 17.27
N LEU A 103 -4.32 -7.44 16.15
CA LEU A 103 -4.52 -7.94 14.80
C LEU A 103 -3.16 -8.16 14.16
N HIS A 104 -2.94 -9.38 13.69
CA HIS A 104 -1.79 -9.76 12.88
C HIS A 104 -2.23 -9.91 11.43
N TRP A 105 -1.52 -9.24 10.52
CA TRP A 105 -1.64 -9.54 9.10
C TRP A 105 -0.94 -10.87 8.74
N PRO A 106 -1.33 -11.53 7.64
CA PRO A 106 -0.71 -12.78 7.20
C PRO A 106 0.79 -12.63 6.94
N ASN A 107 1.56 -13.71 7.12
CA ASN A 107 3.01 -13.75 6.90
C ASN A 107 3.43 -14.18 5.49
N SER A 108 2.45 -14.58 4.66
CA SER A 108 2.67 -14.93 3.27
C SER A 108 1.35 -14.92 2.49
N ASP A 109 1.46 -14.78 1.16
CA ASP A 109 0.35 -15.04 0.24
C ASP A 109 -0.13 -16.50 0.32
N GLU A 110 0.72 -17.43 0.78
CA GLU A 110 0.37 -18.84 0.95
C GLU A 110 -0.52 -19.06 2.17
N ASP A 111 -0.26 -18.38 3.29
CA ASP A 111 -1.16 -18.33 4.45
C ASP A 111 -2.54 -17.77 4.04
N GLU A 112 -2.56 -16.89 3.04
CA GLU A 112 -3.78 -16.31 2.46
C GLU A 112 -4.39 -17.16 1.32
N LYS A 113 -3.69 -18.18 0.80
CA LYS A 113 -4.16 -19.10 -0.26
C LYS A 113 -4.68 -20.42 0.29
N TYR A 114 -4.10 -20.93 1.37
CA TYR A 114 -4.51 -22.17 2.02
C TYR A 114 -5.47 -21.97 3.20
N GLY A 115 -5.67 -20.73 3.64
CA GLY A 115 -6.76 -20.35 4.54
C GLY A 115 -8.02 -20.02 3.76
N GLU A 116 -9.16 -20.61 4.16
CA GLU A 116 -10.52 -20.28 3.71
C GLU A 116 -10.95 -18.82 4.00
N SER A 117 -10.03 -17.90 4.32
CA SER A 117 -10.36 -16.58 4.85
C SER A 117 -10.34 -15.48 3.78
N GLU A 118 -11.40 -14.67 3.80
CA GLU A 118 -11.43 -13.35 3.17
C GLU A 118 -10.18 -12.51 3.53
N PRO A 119 -9.80 -11.52 2.70
CA PRO A 119 -8.65 -10.67 2.97
C PRO A 119 -8.69 -10.05 4.36
N VAL A 120 -7.56 -10.03 5.06
CA VAL A 120 -7.48 -9.47 6.43
C VAL A 120 -7.31 -7.96 6.35
N PHE A 121 -8.37 -7.24 6.72
CA PHE A 121 -8.38 -5.79 6.82
C PHE A 121 -8.18 -5.34 8.27
N ALA A 122 -7.67 -4.12 8.47
CA ALA A 122 -7.54 -3.53 9.82
C ALA A 122 -8.86 -3.53 10.60
N ARG A 123 -10.00 -3.33 9.92
CA ARG A 123 -11.33 -3.36 10.54
C ARG A 123 -11.63 -4.66 11.30
N ASN A 124 -10.93 -5.75 10.97
CA ASN A 124 -11.07 -7.03 11.65
C ASN A 124 -10.69 -6.94 13.14
N ILE A 125 -9.89 -5.94 13.54
CA ILE A 125 -9.54 -5.68 14.96
C ILE A 125 -10.79 -5.50 15.84
N PHE A 126 -11.90 -5.04 15.27
CA PHE A 126 -13.12 -4.76 16.02
C PHE A 126 -14.03 -5.98 16.26
N PHE A 127 -13.84 -7.08 15.54
CA PHE A 127 -14.75 -8.22 15.57
C PHE A 127 -14.15 -9.39 16.37
N LYS A 128 -14.91 -9.96 17.33
CA LYS A 128 -14.52 -11.24 17.96
C LYS A 128 -14.99 -12.37 17.05
N HIS A 129 -14.23 -13.46 16.97
CA HIS A 129 -14.74 -14.72 16.39
C HIS A 129 -16.01 -15.23 17.10
N ASP A 130 -16.37 -14.74 18.30
CA ASP A 130 -17.41 -15.38 19.12
C ASP A 130 -18.32 -14.49 20.02
N SER A 131 -18.39 -13.17 19.87
CA SER A 131 -19.37 -12.38 20.66
C SER A 131 -19.74 -11.01 20.10
N ARG A 132 -21.02 -10.67 20.19
CA ARG A 132 -21.67 -9.38 19.89
C ARG A 132 -21.26 -8.23 20.84
N SER A 133 -20.14 -8.34 21.55
CA SER A 133 -19.65 -7.25 22.41
C SER A 133 -18.93 -6.22 21.54
N ASN A 134 -19.57 -5.07 21.38
CA ASN A 134 -19.02 -3.91 20.69
C ASN A 134 -17.75 -3.44 21.43
N LEU A 135 -16.57 -3.74 20.90
CA LEU A 135 -15.31 -3.29 21.50
C LEU A 135 -15.11 -1.78 21.31
N PHE A 136 -15.79 -1.17 20.32
CA PHE A 136 -15.63 0.24 19.92
C PHE A 136 -15.66 1.20 21.11
N ASP A 137 -16.61 1.02 22.02
CA ASP A 137 -16.82 1.95 23.14
C ASP A 137 -15.71 1.87 24.21
N LYS A 138 -14.81 0.87 24.11
CA LYS A 138 -13.68 0.68 25.01
C LYS A 138 -12.35 1.10 24.40
N ILE A 139 -12.29 1.23 23.07
CA ILE A 139 -11.06 1.55 22.36
C ILE A 139 -10.85 3.05 22.43
N ALA A 140 -9.77 3.48 23.05
CA ALA A 140 -9.31 4.86 23.02
C ALA A 140 -8.39 5.11 21.82
N PHE A 141 -7.52 4.14 21.51
CA PHE A 141 -6.54 4.26 20.43
C PHE A 141 -6.43 2.97 19.62
N LEU A 142 -6.15 3.14 18.33
CA LEU A 142 -5.60 2.07 17.50
C LEU A 142 -4.12 2.37 17.25
N VAL A 143 -3.25 1.41 17.47
CA VAL A 143 -1.81 1.61 17.39
C VAL A 143 -1.25 0.67 16.35
N LEU A 144 -0.81 1.22 15.22
CA LEU A 144 -0.16 0.46 14.18
C LEU A 144 1.35 0.50 14.43
N LEU A 145 1.94 -0.66 14.62
CA LEU A 145 3.38 -0.85 14.64
C LEU A 145 3.82 -1.47 13.33
N GLU A 146 4.76 -0.82 12.66
CA GLU A 146 5.42 -1.26 11.43
C GLU A 146 6.91 -1.38 11.76
N SER A 147 7.49 -2.56 11.55
CA SER A 147 8.90 -2.82 11.80
C SER A 147 9.52 -3.40 10.55
N ASP A 148 10.61 -2.80 10.08
CA ASP A 148 11.45 -3.31 9.00
C ASP A 148 12.84 -3.61 9.58
N GLU A 149 13.24 -4.87 9.53
CA GLU A 149 14.51 -5.37 10.02
C GLU A 149 15.36 -5.87 8.86
N TRP A 150 16.65 -5.55 8.88
CA TRP A 150 17.60 -5.94 7.85
C TRP A 150 18.79 -6.62 8.49
N CYS A 151 19.07 -7.85 8.05
CA CYS A 151 20.17 -8.65 8.56
C CYS A 151 21.16 -8.99 7.43
N LEU A 152 22.39 -9.33 7.78
CA LEU A 152 23.31 -9.95 6.83
C LEU A 152 22.73 -11.24 6.28
N ASP A 153 22.81 -11.43 4.98
CA ASP A 153 22.38 -12.66 4.31
C ASP A 153 23.46 -13.74 4.49
N THR A 154 23.19 -14.72 5.35
CA THR A 154 24.10 -15.86 5.58
C THR A 154 24.10 -16.85 4.41
N LYS A 155 23.17 -16.70 3.46
CA LYS A 155 22.91 -17.61 2.33
C LYS A 155 22.52 -19.02 2.75
N ASN A 156 22.22 -19.24 4.03
CA ASN A 156 21.79 -20.54 4.54
C ASN A 156 20.29 -20.72 4.34
N ASN A 157 19.93 -21.50 3.33
CA ASN A 157 18.55 -21.84 3.01
C ASN A 157 18.15 -23.24 3.53
N ASP A 158 18.92 -23.87 4.41
CA ASP A 158 18.60 -25.24 4.86
C ASP A 158 17.74 -25.26 6.13
N VAL A 159 17.63 -24.12 6.82
CA VAL A 159 16.89 -23.99 8.09
C VAL A 159 15.93 -22.80 7.99
N PRO A 160 14.68 -22.91 8.52
CA PRO A 160 13.79 -21.76 8.65
C PRO A 160 14.48 -20.59 9.36
N ARG A 161 14.42 -19.40 8.76
CA ARG A 161 15.13 -18.19 9.20
C ARG A 161 16.66 -18.31 9.24
N GLY A 162 17.26 -19.40 8.76
CA GLY A 162 18.71 -19.60 8.73
C GLY A 162 19.46 -18.55 7.90
N ARG A 163 18.75 -17.90 6.97
CA ARG A 163 19.25 -16.83 6.11
C ARG A 163 19.51 -15.51 6.84
N PHE A 164 18.83 -15.26 7.96
CA PHE A 164 19.01 -14.05 8.77
C PHE A 164 20.24 -14.18 9.65
N GLY A 165 21.29 -13.45 9.30
CA GLY A 165 22.52 -13.32 10.09
C GLY A 165 22.42 -12.17 11.09
N GLU A 166 23.53 -11.47 11.29
CA GLU A 166 23.60 -10.33 12.21
C GLU A 166 22.70 -9.17 11.76
N LEU A 167 21.91 -8.63 12.69
CA LEU A 167 21.07 -7.45 12.47
C LEU A 167 21.95 -6.25 12.10
N GLN A 168 21.69 -5.66 10.93
CA GLN A 168 22.38 -4.48 10.42
C GLN A 168 21.63 -3.20 10.76
N SER A 169 20.31 -3.20 10.57
CA SER A 169 19.47 -2.07 10.92
C SER A 169 18.04 -2.52 11.23
N ARG A 170 17.37 -1.68 12.02
CA ARG A 170 15.95 -1.79 12.30
C ARG A 170 15.32 -0.41 12.23
N GLU A 171 14.23 -0.33 11.49
CA GLU A 171 13.36 0.84 11.41
C GLU A 171 12.02 0.45 12.04
N VAL A 172 11.60 1.18 13.07
CA VAL A 172 10.30 0.99 13.73
C VAL A 172 9.49 2.26 13.59
N LYS A 173 8.30 2.12 13.01
CA LYS A 173 7.31 3.17 12.91
C LYS A 173 6.08 2.82 13.74
N ILE A 174 5.70 3.74 14.62
CA ILE A 174 4.50 3.63 15.43
C ILE A 174 3.54 4.73 15.00
N THR A 175 2.36 4.36 14.53
CA THR A 175 1.28 5.31 14.27
C THR A 175 0.16 5.11 15.28
N VAL A 176 -0.08 6.12 16.11
CA VAL A 176 -1.18 6.17 17.06
C VAL A 176 -2.37 6.87 16.42
N TYR A 177 -3.45 6.13 16.21
CA TYR A 177 -4.71 6.64 15.68
C TYR A 177 -5.69 6.93 16.80
N HIS A 178 -6.05 8.20 16.93
CA HIS A 178 -7.11 8.68 17.81
C HIS A 178 -8.49 8.41 17.24
N GLU A 179 -9.46 8.28 18.13
CA GLU A 179 -10.87 8.22 17.76
C GLU A 179 -11.28 9.48 16.96
N PRO A 180 -11.98 9.32 15.81
CA PRO A 180 -12.52 10.46 15.09
C PRO A 180 -13.69 11.07 15.86
N SER A 181 -14.04 12.32 15.55
CA SER A 181 -15.18 13.01 16.18
C SER A 181 -16.53 12.27 16.03
N CYS A 182 -16.66 11.41 15.03
CA CYS A 182 -17.86 10.59 14.80
C CYS A 182 -17.89 9.30 15.65
N GLY A 183 -16.77 8.94 16.28
CA GLY A 183 -16.55 7.72 17.03
C GLY A 183 -16.19 6.50 16.16
N PHE A 184 -15.46 5.54 16.73
CA PHE A 184 -15.02 4.33 16.00
C PHE A 184 -16.21 3.50 15.46
N GLY A 185 -17.29 3.39 16.24
CA GLY A 185 -18.46 2.63 15.83
C GLY A 185 -19.16 3.21 14.60
N LYS A 186 -19.23 4.55 14.49
CA LYS A 186 -19.81 5.20 13.31
C LYS A 186 -18.84 5.14 12.13
N LEU A 187 -17.54 5.33 12.36
CA LEU A 187 -16.51 5.16 11.35
C LEU A 187 -16.60 3.79 10.68
N LEU A 188 -16.68 2.71 11.47
CA LEU A 188 -16.81 1.35 10.94
C LEU A 188 -18.09 1.15 10.10
N ARG A 189 -19.23 1.64 10.59
CA ARG A 189 -20.52 1.44 9.90
C ARG A 189 -20.65 2.22 8.60
N GLN A 190 -19.97 3.36 8.50
CA GLN A 190 -20.13 4.28 7.36
C GLN A 190 -19.01 4.19 6.35
N SER A 191 -17.84 3.69 6.73
CA SER A 191 -16.73 3.50 5.80
C SER A 191 -17.02 2.33 4.86
N ASN A 192 -16.96 2.58 3.56
CA ASN A 192 -17.11 1.56 2.54
C ASN A 192 -15.79 1.30 1.80
N ILE A 193 -15.70 0.11 1.22
CA ILE A 193 -14.51 -0.37 0.51
C ILE A 193 -14.23 0.43 -0.77
N TYR A 194 -15.28 0.90 -1.46
CA TYR A 194 -15.18 1.61 -2.73
C TYR A 194 -14.51 2.98 -2.60
N GLU A 195 -14.57 3.61 -1.42
CA GLU A 195 -13.97 4.91 -1.18
C GLU A 195 -12.57 4.83 -0.56
N HIS A 196 -12.33 3.81 0.25
CA HIS A 196 -11.20 3.82 1.18
C HIS A 196 -10.15 2.75 0.92
N LEU A 197 -10.46 1.72 0.14
CA LEU A 197 -9.47 0.71 -0.21
C LEU A 197 -8.41 1.32 -1.13
N HIS A 198 -7.15 1.30 -0.70
CA HIS A 198 -6.03 1.62 -1.57
C HIS A 198 -5.77 0.43 -2.48
N LEU A 199 -6.01 0.59 -3.77
CA LEU A 199 -5.90 -0.46 -4.77
C LEU A 199 -4.44 -0.62 -5.21
N ASN A 200 -4.07 -1.86 -5.50
CA ASN A 200 -2.86 -2.22 -6.23
C ASN A 200 -3.10 -3.52 -7.01
N ASN A 201 -2.15 -3.92 -7.85
CA ASN A 201 -2.28 -5.12 -8.67
C ASN A 201 -2.46 -6.40 -7.86
N THR A 202 -1.82 -6.51 -6.69
CA THR A 202 -1.93 -7.67 -5.81
C THR A 202 -3.36 -7.82 -5.31
N ILE A 203 -3.96 -6.72 -4.84
CA ILE A 203 -5.35 -6.69 -4.34
C ILE A 203 -6.33 -7.04 -5.46
N LEU A 204 -6.19 -6.42 -6.63
CA LEU A 204 -7.09 -6.65 -7.75
C LEU A 204 -6.99 -8.10 -8.28
N SER A 205 -5.78 -8.63 -8.40
CA SER A 205 -5.55 -10.00 -8.86
C SER A 205 -6.05 -11.02 -7.83
N GLY A 206 -5.70 -10.85 -6.56
CA GLY A 206 -6.14 -11.72 -5.47
C GLY A 206 -7.66 -11.72 -5.31
N GLY A 207 -8.30 -10.55 -5.36
CA GLY A 207 -9.75 -10.43 -5.32
C GLY A 207 -10.44 -11.07 -6.52
N THR A 208 -9.85 -10.99 -7.72
CA THR A 208 -10.39 -11.67 -8.92
C THR A 208 -10.30 -13.19 -8.80
N ILE A 209 -9.15 -13.72 -8.37
CA ILE A 209 -8.94 -15.16 -8.16
C ILE A 209 -9.92 -15.71 -7.12
N ARG A 210 -10.14 -14.95 -6.03
CA ARG A 210 -11.07 -15.30 -4.94
C ARG A 210 -12.54 -14.99 -5.25
N LYS A 211 -12.85 -14.40 -6.41
CA LYS A 211 -14.20 -13.96 -6.79
C LYS A 211 -14.86 -13.03 -5.76
N ASN A 212 -14.08 -12.17 -5.11
CA ASN A 212 -14.61 -11.19 -4.17
C ASN A 212 -15.49 -10.18 -4.94
N ILE A 213 -16.77 -10.11 -4.58
CA ILE A 213 -17.77 -9.31 -5.32
C ILE A 213 -17.39 -7.82 -5.35
N ASP A 214 -16.94 -7.26 -4.23
CA ASP A 214 -16.58 -5.84 -4.16
C ASP A 214 -15.39 -5.52 -5.08
N ILE A 215 -14.36 -6.37 -5.09
CA ILE A 215 -13.19 -6.18 -5.98
C ILE A 215 -13.59 -6.36 -7.46
N LEU A 216 -14.47 -7.31 -7.77
CA LEU A 216 -15.00 -7.48 -9.13
C LEU A 216 -15.80 -6.26 -9.59
N CYS A 217 -16.61 -5.66 -8.72
CA CYS A 217 -17.32 -4.42 -9.01
C CYS A 217 -16.36 -3.24 -9.21
N ILE A 218 -15.31 -3.11 -8.38
CA ILE A 218 -14.25 -2.11 -8.55
C ILE A 218 -13.55 -2.29 -9.92
N ASN A 219 -13.22 -3.53 -10.29
CA ASN A 219 -12.67 -3.84 -11.62
C ASN A 219 -13.62 -3.42 -12.75
N GLY A 220 -14.93 -3.62 -12.59
CA GLY A 220 -15.93 -3.12 -13.52
C GLY A 220 -15.89 -1.60 -13.69
N HIS A 221 -15.80 -0.85 -12.58
CA HIS A 221 -15.66 0.61 -12.63
C HIS A 221 -14.35 1.06 -13.29
N LEU A 222 -13.23 0.36 -13.03
CA LEU A 222 -11.94 0.63 -13.68
C LEU A 222 -12.00 0.39 -15.19
N ALA A 223 -12.68 -0.67 -15.62
CA ALA A 223 -12.89 -0.97 -17.03
C ALA A 223 -13.79 0.08 -17.72
N GLU A 224 -14.86 0.54 -17.05
CA GLU A 224 -15.71 1.60 -17.58
C GLU A 224 -14.93 2.91 -17.78
N MET A 225 -14.08 3.28 -16.83
CA MET A 225 -13.20 4.45 -16.96
C MET A 225 -12.22 4.31 -18.12
N CYS A 226 -11.70 3.11 -18.37
CA CYS A 226 -10.88 2.83 -19.55
C CYS A 226 -11.65 3.06 -20.85
N ILE A 227 -12.90 2.61 -20.95
CA ILE A 227 -13.76 2.84 -22.12
C ILE A 227 -14.00 4.34 -22.33
N GLN A 228 -14.33 5.08 -21.26
CA GLN A 228 -14.54 6.53 -21.35
C GLN A 228 -13.26 7.26 -21.80
N PHE A 229 -12.10 6.89 -21.24
CA PHE A 229 -10.81 7.43 -21.66
C PHE A 229 -10.51 7.10 -23.13
N GLN A 230 -10.77 5.87 -23.56
CA GLN A 230 -10.58 5.45 -24.94
C GLN A 230 -11.38 6.35 -25.89
N MET A 231 -12.67 6.51 -25.65
CA MET A 231 -13.56 7.28 -26.52
C MET A 231 -13.22 8.78 -26.53
N GLN A 232 -12.90 9.36 -25.38
CA GLN A 232 -12.78 10.81 -25.21
C GLN A 232 -11.37 11.35 -25.48
N VAL A 233 -10.34 10.52 -25.32
CA VAL A 233 -8.93 10.92 -25.38
C VAL A 233 -8.18 10.09 -26.42
N TYR A 234 -8.17 8.76 -26.28
CA TYR A 234 -7.36 7.90 -27.11
C TYR A 234 -7.76 7.96 -28.59
N ASP A 235 -9.03 7.67 -28.89
CA ASP A 235 -9.60 7.73 -30.23
C ASP A 235 -9.77 9.18 -30.72
N ASN A 236 -9.84 10.15 -29.80
CA ASN A 236 -9.98 11.57 -30.09
C ASN A 236 -8.63 12.31 -30.15
N GLY A 237 -7.71 11.77 -30.93
CA GLY A 237 -6.47 12.43 -31.34
C GLY A 237 -5.18 11.84 -30.77
N MET A 238 -5.18 11.27 -29.57
CA MET A 238 -3.94 10.75 -28.97
C MET A 238 -3.36 9.60 -29.80
N ARG A 239 -4.19 8.63 -30.22
CA ARG A 239 -3.74 7.51 -31.05
C ARG A 239 -3.10 7.98 -32.35
N SER A 240 -3.76 8.90 -33.07
CA SER A 240 -3.24 9.42 -34.34
C SER A 240 -1.94 10.21 -34.17
N LEU A 241 -1.76 10.93 -33.06
CA LEU A 241 -0.50 11.64 -32.81
C LEU A 241 0.66 10.67 -32.59
N TYR A 242 0.42 9.58 -31.86
CA TYR A 242 1.43 8.56 -31.61
C TYR A 242 1.75 7.72 -32.85
N GLU A 243 0.75 7.32 -33.64
CA GLU A 243 0.95 6.47 -34.84
C GLU A 243 1.69 7.17 -35.99
N ASN A 244 1.69 8.51 -36.00
CA ASN A 244 2.35 9.31 -37.03
C ASN A 244 3.83 9.61 -36.73
N ASP A 245 4.38 9.09 -35.62
CA ASP A 245 5.74 9.35 -35.19
C ASP A 245 6.53 8.04 -35.02
N PHE A 246 7.83 8.11 -35.27
CA PHE A 246 8.74 6.95 -35.17
C PHE A 246 9.23 6.72 -33.73
N THR A 247 8.94 7.65 -32.82
CA THR A 247 9.37 7.60 -31.42
C THR A 247 8.54 6.61 -30.61
N ARG A 248 9.18 5.78 -29.78
CA ARG A 248 8.52 4.75 -28.95
C ARG A 248 7.88 5.29 -27.66
N GLY A 249 7.78 6.61 -27.51
CA GLY A 249 7.39 7.26 -26.27
C GLY A 249 6.88 8.68 -26.52
N PHE A 250 5.78 9.03 -25.84
CA PHE A 250 5.18 10.36 -25.81
C PHE A 250 4.83 10.71 -24.36
N SER A 251 4.90 12.01 -24.04
CA SER A 251 4.48 12.49 -22.75
C SER A 251 3.72 13.81 -22.83
N LEU A 252 2.96 14.09 -21.77
CA LEU A 252 2.35 15.38 -21.51
C LEU A 252 2.28 15.58 -20.00
N SER A 253 2.87 16.65 -19.49
CA SER A 253 2.67 17.10 -18.11
C SER A 253 1.63 18.21 -18.06
N PHE A 254 0.60 18.04 -17.23
CA PHE A 254 -0.36 19.10 -16.94
C PHE A 254 0.12 20.01 -15.80
N SER A 255 0.91 19.45 -14.88
CA SER A 255 1.59 20.11 -13.76
C SER A 255 2.83 19.29 -13.36
N GLU A 256 3.58 19.74 -12.35
CA GLU A 256 4.72 18.98 -11.79
C GLU A 256 4.29 17.56 -11.36
N ASP A 257 3.12 17.47 -10.71
CA ASP A 257 2.60 16.23 -10.16
C ASP A 257 1.56 15.53 -11.04
N GLU A 258 1.35 15.90 -12.32
CA GLU A 258 0.33 15.23 -13.15
C GLU A 258 0.80 15.06 -14.59
N LYS A 259 0.87 13.82 -15.05
CA LYS A 259 1.40 13.47 -16.37
C LYS A 259 0.66 12.32 -17.05
N ILE A 260 0.71 12.33 -18.37
CA ILE A 260 0.38 11.22 -19.27
C ILE A 260 1.68 10.73 -19.88
N LEU A 261 1.87 9.42 -19.89
CA LEU A 261 2.93 8.74 -20.61
C LEU A 261 2.31 7.72 -21.56
N VAL A 262 2.75 7.69 -22.82
CA VAL A 262 2.39 6.66 -23.78
C VAL A 262 3.67 6.07 -24.33
N TYR A 263 3.82 4.75 -24.27
CA TYR A 263 5.04 4.10 -24.71
C TYR A 263 4.82 2.66 -25.10
N GLU A 264 5.75 2.08 -25.87
CA GLU A 264 5.67 0.70 -26.33
C GLU A 264 6.82 -0.15 -25.78
N ILE A 265 6.47 -1.25 -25.09
CA ILE A 265 7.42 -2.25 -24.60
C ILE A 265 7.01 -3.61 -25.13
N ALA A 266 7.95 -4.33 -25.75
CA ALA A 266 7.74 -5.68 -26.29
C ALA A 266 6.49 -5.81 -27.19
N GLY A 267 6.20 -4.77 -28.00
CA GLY A 267 5.04 -4.76 -28.90
C GLY A 267 3.70 -4.46 -28.21
N ILE A 268 3.71 -4.03 -26.95
CA ILE A 268 2.51 -3.62 -26.20
C ILE A 268 2.58 -2.11 -25.95
N ARG A 269 1.61 -1.38 -26.50
CA ARG A 269 1.45 0.05 -26.22
C ARG A 269 0.74 0.22 -24.87
N LYS A 270 1.38 0.95 -23.96
CA LYS A 270 0.88 1.30 -22.64
C LYS A 270 0.61 2.79 -22.57
N VAL A 271 -0.53 3.16 -21.99
CA VAL A 271 -0.89 4.51 -21.60
C VAL A 271 -0.92 4.55 -20.08
N GLN A 272 -0.13 5.42 -19.46
CA GLN A 272 -0.08 5.61 -18.02
C GLN A 272 -0.50 7.03 -17.69
N LEU A 273 -1.45 7.16 -16.77
CA LEU A 273 -1.82 8.42 -16.14
C LEU A 273 -1.33 8.37 -14.71
N GLU A 274 -0.70 9.44 -14.25
CA GLU A 274 -0.12 9.48 -12.92
C GLU A 274 -0.26 10.86 -12.32
N ASN A 275 -0.62 10.89 -11.04
CA ASN A 275 -0.37 12.03 -10.17
C ASN A 275 0.17 11.59 -8.81
N LYS A 276 0.36 12.54 -7.89
CA LYS A 276 0.86 12.27 -6.54
C LYS A 276 0.00 11.28 -5.71
N ASP A 277 -1.29 11.15 -6.03
CA ASP A 277 -2.27 10.38 -5.22
C ASP A 277 -2.64 9.04 -5.88
N ALA A 278 -2.51 8.93 -7.21
CA ALA A 278 -2.98 7.80 -7.98
C ALA A 278 -2.18 7.57 -9.27
N LEU A 279 -2.14 6.32 -9.69
CA LEU A 279 -1.61 5.87 -10.99
C LEU A 279 -2.61 4.91 -11.61
N ILE A 280 -2.85 5.04 -12.91
CA ILE A 280 -3.62 4.06 -13.68
C ILE A 280 -2.97 3.83 -15.03
N SER A 281 -2.97 2.57 -15.47
CA SER A 281 -2.43 2.17 -16.76
C SER A 281 -3.45 1.40 -17.58
N PHE A 282 -3.48 1.74 -18.87
CA PHE A 282 -4.25 1.09 -19.90
C PHE A 282 -3.30 0.48 -20.94
N HIS A 283 -3.61 -0.71 -21.41
CA HIS A 283 -2.86 -1.35 -22.49
C HIS A 283 -3.70 -1.35 -23.76
N ALA A 284 -3.06 -1.08 -24.89
CA ALA A 284 -3.68 -1.35 -26.17
C ALA A 284 -3.62 -2.86 -26.46
N LYS A 285 -4.69 -3.39 -27.04
CA LYS A 285 -4.67 -4.73 -27.63
C LYS A 285 -3.71 -4.75 -28.83
N ASN A 286 -3.41 -5.94 -29.33
CA ASN A 286 -2.52 -6.16 -30.48
C ASN A 286 -2.95 -5.39 -31.76
N ASP A 287 -4.22 -4.98 -31.84
CA ASP A 287 -4.73 -4.16 -32.95
C ASP A 287 -4.46 -2.66 -32.79
N TYR A 288 -3.90 -2.24 -31.66
CA TYR A 288 -3.70 -0.85 -31.21
C TYR A 288 -4.96 0.03 -31.18
N LYS A 289 -6.14 -0.55 -31.42
CA LYS A 289 -7.41 0.17 -31.52
C LYS A 289 -8.10 0.25 -30.18
N ASN A 290 -8.08 -0.84 -29.43
CA ASN A 290 -8.85 -0.98 -28.21
C ASN A 290 -7.93 -0.95 -27.00
N LEU A 291 -8.32 -0.18 -25.99
CA LEU A 291 -7.66 -0.17 -24.69
C LEU A 291 -8.35 -1.14 -23.73
N TYR A 292 -7.60 -1.65 -22.77
CA TYR A 292 -8.13 -2.35 -21.61
C TYR A 292 -7.38 -1.92 -20.35
N PHE A 293 -8.07 -1.96 -19.22
CA PHE A 293 -7.47 -1.70 -17.92
C PHE A 293 -6.39 -2.73 -17.60
N TYR A 294 -5.20 -2.27 -17.18
CA TYR A 294 -4.08 -3.15 -16.86
C TYR A 294 -3.70 -3.10 -15.38
N SER A 295 -3.42 -1.91 -14.84
CA SER A 295 -2.94 -1.75 -13.47
C SER A 295 -3.33 -0.41 -12.87
N CYS A 296 -3.38 -0.33 -11.55
CA CYS A 296 -3.50 0.95 -10.85
C CYS A 296 -2.84 0.93 -9.48
N GLN A 297 -2.67 2.12 -8.93
CA GLN A 297 -2.34 2.42 -7.54
C GLN A 297 -3.17 3.62 -7.08
N GLY A 298 -3.64 3.62 -5.82
CA GLY A 298 -4.50 4.69 -5.28
C GLY A 298 -5.91 4.19 -4.93
N THR A 299 -6.75 5.09 -4.43
CA THR A 299 -8.17 4.76 -4.16
C THR A 299 -9.00 4.90 -5.43
N LEU A 300 -10.14 4.21 -5.52
CA LEU A 300 -11.03 4.33 -6.68
C LEU A 300 -11.49 5.80 -6.94
N PRO A 301 -11.84 6.61 -5.92
CA PRO A 301 -12.13 8.04 -6.11
C PRO A 301 -10.94 8.83 -6.69
N ASP A 302 -9.73 8.60 -6.18
CA ASP A 302 -8.53 9.31 -6.64
C ASP A 302 -8.20 8.96 -8.10
N ILE A 303 -8.29 7.67 -8.44
CA ILE A 303 -8.12 7.17 -9.81
C ILE A 303 -9.19 7.75 -10.74
N ARG A 304 -10.47 7.76 -10.31
CA ARG A 304 -11.57 8.33 -11.09
C ARG A 304 -11.35 9.80 -11.35
N LYS A 305 -10.97 10.55 -10.33
CA LYS A 305 -10.66 11.98 -10.44
C LYS A 305 -9.55 12.21 -11.46
N LEU A 306 -8.44 11.45 -11.37
CA LEU A 306 -7.32 11.53 -12.32
C LEU A 306 -7.80 11.31 -13.76
N VAL A 307 -8.53 10.23 -14.04
CA VAL A 307 -9.02 9.93 -15.40
C VAL A 307 -9.93 11.04 -15.92
N LEU A 308 -10.90 11.49 -15.12
CA LEU A 308 -11.84 12.54 -15.52
C LEU A 308 -11.17 13.89 -15.72
N ASP A 309 -10.18 14.24 -14.89
CA ASP A 309 -9.41 15.47 -15.03
C ASP A 309 -8.60 15.46 -16.32
N VAL A 310 -7.95 14.34 -16.64
CA VAL A 310 -7.25 14.16 -17.92
C VAL A 310 -8.20 14.30 -19.10
N ILE A 311 -9.36 13.63 -19.07
CA ILE A 311 -10.38 13.73 -20.11
C ILE A 311 -10.78 15.19 -20.32
N ARG A 312 -11.14 15.90 -19.24
CA ARG A 312 -11.56 17.30 -19.29
C ARG A 312 -10.47 18.21 -19.86
N LYS A 313 -9.22 18.03 -19.43
CA LYS A 313 -8.09 18.85 -19.91
C LYS A 313 -7.76 18.54 -21.37
N TRP A 314 -7.95 17.30 -21.83
CA TRP A 314 -7.73 16.92 -23.23
C TRP A 314 -8.67 17.63 -24.20
N HIS A 315 -9.87 18.04 -23.79
CA HIS A 315 -10.76 18.83 -24.66
C HIS A 315 -10.22 20.23 -25.00
N ASN A 316 -9.17 20.72 -24.32
CA ASN A 316 -8.50 21.96 -24.68
C ASN A 316 -7.45 21.72 -25.80
N PRO A 317 -7.59 22.32 -26.99
CA PRO A 317 -6.65 22.14 -28.11
C PRO A 317 -5.21 22.53 -27.78
N GLU A 318 -4.99 23.55 -26.96
CA GLU A 318 -3.64 23.99 -26.57
C GLU A 318 -2.94 22.94 -25.70
N VAL A 319 -3.71 22.15 -24.96
CA VAL A 319 -3.16 21.04 -24.18
C VAL A 319 -2.74 19.88 -25.08
N ARG A 320 -3.55 19.56 -26.10
CA ARG A 320 -3.20 18.51 -27.08
C ARG A 320 -1.91 18.80 -27.83
N LYS A 321 -1.65 20.06 -28.17
CA LYS A 321 -0.40 20.47 -28.85
C LYS A 321 0.86 20.22 -28.01
N ARG A 322 0.73 20.15 -26.68
CA ARG A 322 1.84 19.85 -25.76
C ARG A 322 2.10 18.36 -25.59
N PHE A 323 1.22 17.49 -26.08
CA PHE A 323 1.47 16.05 -26.12
C PHE A 323 2.42 15.75 -27.28
N GLN A 324 3.67 15.44 -26.95
CA GLN A 324 4.78 15.39 -27.90
C GLN A 324 5.67 14.17 -27.65
N PRO A 325 6.50 13.78 -28.65
CA PRO A 325 7.47 12.71 -28.50
C PRO A 325 8.40 12.95 -27.32
N ASP A 326 8.67 11.91 -26.55
CA ASP A 326 9.55 11.95 -25.39
C ASP A 326 10.49 10.75 -25.39
N ASN A 327 11.76 11.02 -25.72
CA ASN A 327 12.80 10.01 -25.82
C ASN A 327 13.18 9.39 -24.45
N SER A 328 12.84 10.03 -23.33
CA SER A 328 13.14 9.50 -21.99
C SER A 328 12.22 8.34 -21.60
N VAL A 329 11.01 8.29 -22.15
CA VAL A 329 9.97 7.30 -21.80
C VAL A 329 10.27 5.93 -22.43
N GLY A 330 10.99 5.90 -23.56
CA GLY A 330 11.36 4.67 -24.27
C GLY A 330 12.76 4.10 -23.94
N LEU A 331 13.59 4.84 -23.20
CA LEU A 331 14.96 4.45 -22.83
C LEU A 331 15.09 3.85 -21.43
N SER A 332 13.98 3.78 -20.68
CA SER A 332 13.94 3.26 -19.30
C SER A 332 13.76 1.73 -19.26
N ILE A 333 14.60 0.98 -19.98
CA ILE A 333 14.68 -0.50 -19.89
C ILE A 333 16.13 -0.89 -19.66
#